data_AF-A0AAV6C0H3-F1
#
_entry.id   AF-A0AAV6C0H3-F1
#
_cell.length_a   1.000
_cell.length_b   1.000
_cell.length_c   1.000
_cell.angle_alpha   90.00
_cell.angle_beta   90.00
_cell.angle_gamma   90.00
#
_symmetry.space_group_name_H-M   'P 1'
#
loop_
_entity.id
_entity.type
_entity.pdbx_description
1 polymer ?
#
loop_
_entity_poly.entity_id
_entity_poly.type
_entity_poly.pdbx_seq_one_letter_code
_entity_poly.pdbx_strand_id
1 'polypeptide(L)'
;MFFLAAALLACPAFAQRTTNPAPTTGAIGNRGTLVVRVRDQNGNIPSGLTLVNVYSFRGDLVASASMQGTQASFQGIGTGRFSVEAIAPGYKTNRVDVSVDFIGSSVTVEIALKPEVDPNAPSAAPAAPLLAPRAQKELNKALEDLRDGKLKDAQRHLDAAYHMAPGNPDVNYLLGVLASMSGKRDEAVGLWQKTIDIYPQHTFALLALGDAAEEKGDLTAASAFFKRAADSNPSSWRSQFSLAGIAYREEKYEDAVKYSEAALRIGKDKANEARFIQARALALLGHRDKAVAALQAYLAQASEKPKFADAASRILAELQAAASETPRRSAPRKTTTPPAKPAAVPVALLPNPSEWLPPDVDAAVPPTTNDVACPLGDVLAGAGKRMAEFLHAVDRFTATEHLHHEDIGESGLPSGAADRTFYYLVSIQEVRPRLLNVEEYRNGSLSSEGFPNHIATRGFPSLALVFHPYYRDNYEITCEGLSTWHGRLAWQVHFRQRPDKPSQMMTFRLNGSAYSVSLKGRAWVSTTSYQIFRMELDMMLAVPEIRLRAEHIVVDYGPVQFLNHDVRLWLPTSAEIFMDFRGRRLHRTHSFSDYLLFSVDDRHNVTKPKEEPAAEGSLQ
;
A
#
# COMPACT_ATOMS: atom_id res chain seq x y z
N MET A 1 -23.37 25.05 -78.41
CA MET A 1 -23.97 23.71 -78.53
C MET A 1 -23.65 22.98 -77.22
N PHE A 2 -24.50 22.91 -76.19
CA PHE A 2 -25.77 22.14 -76.04
C PHE A 2 -25.57 20.68 -76.51
N PHE A 3 -25.74 19.60 -75.72
CA PHE A 3 -26.74 19.30 -74.68
C PHE A 3 -26.25 18.34 -73.56
N LEU A 4 -27.06 18.32 -72.47
CA LEU A 4 -27.10 17.51 -71.25
C LEU A 4 -26.97 15.97 -71.39
N ALA A 5 -26.44 15.33 -70.34
CA ALA A 5 -27.18 14.33 -69.54
C ALA A 5 -26.55 14.13 -68.14
N ALA A 6 -27.37 14.16 -67.10
CA ALA A 6 -27.02 13.92 -65.70
C ALA A 6 -27.29 12.46 -65.30
N ALA A 7 -26.44 11.89 -64.44
CA ALA A 7 -26.77 10.72 -63.63
C ALA A 7 -25.97 10.71 -62.33
N LEU A 8 -26.69 10.82 -61.21
CA LEU A 8 -26.24 10.55 -59.84
C LEU A 8 -26.03 9.04 -59.65
N LEU A 9 -24.90 8.63 -59.06
CA LEU A 9 -24.74 7.28 -58.50
C LEU A 9 -24.05 7.36 -57.13
N ALA A 10 -24.74 6.79 -56.15
CA ALA A 10 -24.41 6.72 -54.74
C ALA A 10 -23.37 5.63 -54.44
N CYS A 11 -22.56 5.87 -53.41
CA CYS A 11 -21.60 4.92 -52.82
C CYS A 11 -22.28 3.65 -52.28
N PRO A 12 -21.76 2.44 -52.56
CA PRO A 12 -22.14 1.25 -51.83
C PRO A 12 -21.24 1.10 -50.58
N ALA A 13 -21.88 1.09 -49.40
CA ALA A 13 -21.25 0.73 -48.15
C ALA A 13 -20.86 -0.76 -48.15
N PHE A 14 -19.61 -1.03 -47.78
CA PHE A 14 -19.04 -2.36 -47.63
C PHE A 14 -19.51 -2.95 -46.29
N ALA A 15 -20.44 -3.90 -46.32
CA ALA A 15 -20.84 -4.66 -45.15
C ALA A 15 -19.83 -5.78 -44.88
N GLN A 16 -19.00 -5.65 -43.84
CA GLN A 16 -18.23 -6.77 -43.31
C GLN A 16 -19.17 -7.68 -42.49
N ARG A 17 -19.30 -8.93 -42.96
CA ARG A 17 -20.02 -10.02 -42.29
C ARG A 17 -19.37 -10.33 -40.95
N THR A 18 -20.10 -10.09 -39.87
CA THR A 18 -19.85 -10.69 -38.56
C THR A 18 -20.29 -12.16 -38.60
N THR A 19 -19.35 -13.08 -38.45
CA THR A 19 -19.68 -14.49 -38.14
C THR A 19 -19.95 -14.61 -36.65
N ASN A 20 -21.20 -14.38 -36.24
CA ASN A 20 -21.71 -14.88 -34.96
C ASN A 20 -21.76 -16.42 -35.02
N PRO A 21 -21.31 -17.16 -34.00
CA PRO A 21 -21.76 -18.54 -33.83
C PRO A 21 -23.27 -18.52 -33.60
N ALA A 22 -24.00 -19.34 -34.36
CA ALA A 22 -25.45 -19.40 -34.34
C ALA A 22 -25.99 -19.66 -32.92
N PRO A 23 -27.06 -18.97 -32.49
CA PRO A 23 -27.73 -19.30 -31.26
C PRO A 23 -28.43 -20.65 -31.42
N THR A 24 -28.07 -21.60 -30.57
CA THR A 24 -28.88 -22.80 -30.36
C THR A 24 -30.30 -22.36 -29.98
N THR A 25 -31.25 -22.78 -30.80
CA THR A 25 -32.68 -22.54 -30.71
C THR A 25 -33.23 -22.87 -29.31
N GLY A 26 -33.77 -21.85 -28.63
CA GLY A 26 -34.50 -22.00 -27.37
C GLY A 26 -35.14 -20.69 -26.89
N ALA A 27 -36.44 -20.53 -27.21
CA ALA A 27 -37.44 -19.64 -26.59
C ALA A 27 -37.35 -18.10 -26.78
N ILE A 28 -38.29 -17.57 -27.58
CA ILE A 28 -38.81 -16.20 -27.45
C ILE A 28 -39.91 -16.23 -26.38
N GLY A 29 -39.76 -15.47 -25.30
CA GLY A 29 -40.84 -15.22 -24.33
C GLY A 29 -40.40 -14.86 -22.92
N ASN A 30 -40.36 -13.56 -22.64
CA ASN A 30 -40.28 -12.89 -21.34
C ASN A 30 -39.03 -13.14 -20.48
N ARG A 31 -38.22 -12.10 -20.40
CA ARG A 31 -37.24 -11.87 -19.34
C ARG A 31 -37.67 -10.59 -18.62
N GLY A 32 -37.39 -10.48 -17.32
CA GLY A 32 -37.75 -9.31 -16.52
C GLY A 32 -36.91 -8.08 -16.86
N THR A 33 -37.41 -6.91 -16.43
CA THR A 33 -36.66 -5.66 -16.43
C THR A 33 -36.20 -5.36 -15.00
N LEU A 34 -34.92 -5.07 -14.82
CA LEU A 34 -34.41 -4.52 -13.57
C LEU A 34 -34.08 -3.03 -13.77
N VAL A 35 -34.72 -2.16 -13.00
CA VAL A 35 -34.46 -0.71 -13.00
C VAL A 35 -33.71 -0.36 -11.72
N VAL A 36 -32.56 0.30 -11.84
CA VAL A 36 -31.70 0.65 -10.70
C VAL A 36 -31.64 2.16 -10.59
N ARG A 37 -31.99 2.69 -9.43
CA ARG A 37 -31.85 4.11 -9.06
C ARG A 37 -30.73 4.25 -8.05
N VAL A 38 -29.89 5.27 -8.20
CA VAL A 38 -28.77 5.53 -7.28
C VAL A 38 -28.90 6.94 -6.72
N ARG A 39 -28.83 7.06 -5.39
CA ARG A 39 -28.89 8.34 -4.67
C ARG A 39 -27.83 8.39 -3.58
N ASP A 40 -27.42 9.58 -3.18
CA ASP A 40 -26.64 9.77 -1.96
C ASP A 40 -27.53 9.76 -0.70
N GLN A 41 -26.89 9.79 0.47
CA GLN A 41 -27.56 9.86 1.77
C GLN A 41 -28.49 11.07 1.97
N ASN A 42 -28.35 12.10 1.13
CA ASN A 42 -29.18 13.31 1.14
C ASN A 42 -30.29 13.27 0.06
N GLY A 43 -30.40 12.16 -0.69
CA GLY A 43 -31.38 11.99 -1.77
C GLY A 43 -30.96 12.59 -3.12
N ASN A 44 -29.75 13.14 -3.25
CA ASN A 44 -29.24 13.70 -4.50
C ASN A 44 -28.72 12.60 -5.43
N ILE A 45 -28.69 12.89 -6.72
CA ILE A 45 -28.08 12.00 -7.72
C ILE A 45 -26.56 12.22 -7.68
N PRO A 46 -25.73 11.15 -7.59
CA PRO A 46 -24.28 11.29 -7.60
C PRO A 46 -23.78 12.09 -8.81
N SER A 47 -22.91 13.07 -8.58
CA SER A 47 -22.33 13.86 -9.66
C SER A 47 -21.29 13.03 -10.43
N GLY A 48 -21.52 12.80 -11.72
CA GLY A 48 -20.60 12.11 -12.61
C GLY A 48 -21.12 10.75 -13.09
N LEU A 49 -20.27 10.02 -13.81
CA LEU A 49 -20.61 8.70 -14.34
C LEU A 49 -20.75 7.70 -13.17
N THR A 50 -21.90 7.04 -13.08
CA THR A 50 -22.16 5.95 -12.13
C THR A 50 -22.19 4.64 -12.90
N LEU A 51 -21.49 3.62 -12.41
CA LEU A 51 -21.57 2.27 -12.96
C LEU A 51 -22.47 1.41 -12.08
N VAL A 52 -23.34 0.64 -12.74
CA VAL A 52 -24.21 -0.33 -12.10
C VAL A 52 -23.90 -1.72 -12.64
N ASN A 53 -23.47 -2.61 -11.74
CA ASN A 53 -23.19 -4.00 -12.04
C ASN A 53 -24.27 -4.89 -11.44
N VAL A 54 -24.76 -5.86 -12.21
CA VAL A 54 -25.72 -6.86 -11.77
C VAL A 54 -25.02 -8.21 -11.75
N TYR A 55 -24.89 -8.78 -10.55
CA TYR A 55 -24.29 -10.08 -10.33
C TYR A 55 -25.35 -11.15 -10.08
N SER A 56 -25.11 -12.37 -10.55
CA SER A 56 -25.85 -13.54 -10.09
C SER A 56 -25.54 -13.78 -8.61
N PHE A 57 -26.41 -14.49 -7.89
CA PHE A 57 -26.12 -14.89 -6.50
C PHE A 57 -24.83 -15.74 -6.36
N ARG A 58 -24.33 -16.34 -7.45
CA ARG A 58 -23.06 -17.08 -7.48
C ARG A 58 -21.84 -16.17 -7.69
N GLY A 59 -22.05 -14.87 -7.91
CA GLY A 59 -21.00 -13.88 -8.12
C GLY A 59 -20.66 -13.61 -9.59
N ASP A 60 -21.31 -14.28 -10.54
CA ASP A 60 -21.07 -14.06 -11.97
C ASP A 60 -21.62 -12.69 -12.40
N LEU A 61 -20.85 -11.88 -13.12
CA LEU A 61 -21.36 -10.63 -13.71
C LEU A 61 -22.38 -10.96 -14.81
N VAL A 62 -23.64 -10.60 -14.60
CA VAL A 62 -24.76 -10.89 -15.51
C VAL A 62 -24.98 -9.74 -16.49
N ALA A 63 -24.91 -8.50 -15.99
CA ALA A 63 -25.07 -7.31 -16.79
C ALA A 63 -24.35 -6.12 -16.15
N SER A 64 -23.98 -5.14 -16.97
CA SER A 64 -23.35 -3.91 -16.52
C SER A 64 -23.83 -2.75 -17.38
N ALA A 65 -24.08 -1.60 -16.76
CA ALA A 65 -24.49 -0.38 -17.45
C ALA A 65 -24.01 0.84 -16.69
N SER A 66 -23.60 1.86 -17.42
CA SER A 66 -23.29 3.18 -16.90
C SER A 66 -24.51 4.10 -16.96
N MET A 67 -24.56 5.09 -16.07
CA MET A 67 -25.57 6.14 -16.08
C MET A 67 -24.98 7.47 -15.62
N GLN A 68 -25.46 8.57 -16.19
CA GLN A 68 -25.25 9.95 -15.71
C GLN A 68 -26.57 10.60 -15.25
N GLY A 69 -27.65 9.82 -15.15
CA GLY A 69 -29.02 10.28 -14.87
C GLY A 69 -29.66 9.58 -13.67
N THR A 70 -31.00 9.54 -13.63
CA THR A 70 -31.77 9.04 -12.46
C THR A 70 -31.78 7.52 -12.30
N GLN A 71 -31.64 6.76 -13.39
CA GLN A 71 -31.75 5.30 -13.35
C GLN A 71 -31.05 4.59 -14.52
N ALA A 72 -30.60 3.35 -14.27
CA ALA A 72 -30.16 2.38 -15.27
C ALA A 72 -31.23 1.29 -15.45
N SER A 73 -31.44 0.78 -16.67
CA SER A 73 -32.42 -0.27 -16.94
C SER A 73 -31.77 -1.46 -17.66
N PHE A 74 -31.94 -2.64 -17.08
CA PHE A 74 -31.44 -3.90 -17.59
C PHE A 74 -32.61 -4.73 -18.10
N GLN A 75 -32.69 -4.84 -19.42
CA GLN A 75 -33.62 -5.74 -20.09
C GLN A 75 -33.02 -7.15 -20.14
N GLY A 76 -33.87 -8.18 -20.12
CA GLY A 76 -33.35 -9.53 -20.32
C GLY A 76 -32.87 -10.24 -19.05
N ILE A 77 -33.24 -9.76 -17.86
CA ILE A 77 -32.84 -10.38 -16.59
C ILE A 77 -33.77 -11.59 -16.31
N GLY A 78 -33.18 -12.76 -16.08
CA GLY A 78 -33.94 -13.98 -15.72
C GLY A 78 -34.54 -13.90 -14.32
N THR A 79 -35.39 -14.87 -13.96
CA THR A 79 -35.86 -15.00 -12.57
C THR A 79 -34.76 -15.51 -11.66
N GLY A 80 -34.66 -14.98 -10.45
CA GLY A 80 -33.64 -15.38 -9.48
C GLY A 80 -33.25 -14.27 -8.53
N ARG A 81 -32.27 -14.56 -7.66
CA ARG A 81 -31.65 -13.58 -6.77
C ARG A 81 -30.41 -13.00 -7.43
N PHE A 82 -30.33 -11.68 -7.42
CA PHE A 82 -29.23 -10.91 -7.97
C PHE A 82 -28.68 -9.98 -6.90
N SER A 83 -27.41 -9.62 -7.05
CA SER A 83 -26.78 -8.59 -6.24
C SER A 83 -26.43 -7.43 -7.14
N VAL A 84 -26.96 -6.25 -6.83
CA VAL A 84 -26.80 -5.05 -7.66
C VAL A 84 -25.85 -4.11 -6.94
N GLU A 85 -24.77 -3.76 -7.61
CA GLU A 85 -23.72 -2.90 -7.09
C GLU A 85 -23.75 -1.55 -7.83
N ALA A 86 -23.66 -0.45 -7.08
CA ALA A 86 -23.49 0.88 -7.64
C ALA A 86 -22.14 1.48 -7.22
N ILE A 87 -21.44 2.03 -8.20
CA ILE A 87 -20.13 2.63 -8.06
C ILE A 87 -20.19 4.04 -8.66
N ALA A 88 -19.99 5.06 -7.83
CA ALA A 88 -19.96 6.45 -8.26
C ALA A 88 -18.75 7.19 -7.67
N PRO A 89 -18.15 8.15 -8.40
CA PRO A 89 -17.01 8.92 -7.90
C PRO A 89 -17.33 9.69 -6.61
N GLY A 90 -16.44 9.60 -5.62
CA GLY A 90 -16.58 10.29 -4.33
C GLY A 90 -17.44 9.56 -3.29
N TYR A 91 -17.93 8.35 -3.62
CA TYR A 91 -18.76 7.54 -2.74
C TYR A 91 -18.16 6.16 -2.52
N LYS A 92 -18.43 5.57 -1.35
CA LYS A 92 -18.18 4.15 -1.09
C LYS A 92 -19.12 3.31 -1.94
N THR A 93 -18.59 2.27 -2.57
CA THR A 93 -19.40 1.27 -3.29
C THR A 93 -20.45 0.69 -2.35
N ASN A 94 -21.68 0.55 -2.85
CA ASN A 94 -22.76 -0.11 -2.12
C ASN A 94 -23.42 -1.19 -2.99
N ARG A 95 -23.86 -2.26 -2.34
CA ARG A 95 -24.43 -3.43 -2.98
C ARG A 95 -25.75 -3.80 -2.30
N VAL A 96 -26.77 -4.08 -3.09
CA VAL A 96 -28.12 -4.40 -2.63
C VAL A 96 -28.60 -5.68 -3.33
N ASP A 97 -29.07 -6.64 -2.55
CA ASP A 97 -29.65 -7.86 -3.09
C ASP A 97 -31.10 -7.63 -3.54
N VAL A 98 -31.45 -8.16 -4.70
CA VAL A 98 -32.78 -8.06 -5.31
C VAL A 98 -33.24 -9.42 -5.81
N SER A 99 -34.52 -9.73 -5.63
CA SER A 99 -35.16 -10.92 -6.20
C SER A 99 -36.05 -10.52 -7.37
N VAL A 100 -35.89 -11.23 -8.50
CA VAL A 100 -36.80 -11.15 -9.65
C VAL A 100 -37.62 -12.44 -9.64
N ASP A 101 -38.83 -12.36 -9.07
CA ASP A 101 -39.62 -13.56 -8.73
C ASP A 101 -40.38 -14.15 -9.92
N PHE A 102 -40.79 -13.30 -10.88
CA PHE A 102 -41.60 -13.74 -12.02
C PHE A 102 -41.11 -13.19 -13.35
N ILE A 103 -41.28 -14.02 -14.37
CA ILE A 103 -40.96 -13.75 -15.77
C ILE A 103 -41.77 -12.52 -16.26
N GLY A 104 -41.09 -11.53 -16.84
CA GLY A 104 -41.72 -10.29 -17.34
C GLY A 104 -41.98 -9.21 -16.28
N SER A 105 -41.59 -9.43 -15.01
CA SER A 105 -41.68 -8.41 -13.97
C SER A 105 -40.70 -7.25 -14.21
N SER A 106 -41.11 -6.03 -13.82
CA SER A 106 -40.23 -4.86 -13.76
C SER A 106 -39.93 -4.53 -12.31
N VAL A 107 -38.73 -4.86 -11.84
CA VAL A 107 -38.31 -4.63 -10.45
C VAL A 107 -37.49 -3.34 -10.39
N THR A 108 -37.85 -2.42 -9.49
CA THR A 108 -37.05 -1.21 -9.24
C THR A 108 -36.31 -1.35 -7.91
N VAL A 109 -35.00 -1.14 -7.92
CA VAL A 109 -34.15 -1.11 -6.73
C VAL A 109 -33.50 0.26 -6.57
N GLU A 110 -33.42 0.74 -5.34
CA GLU A 110 -32.76 1.99 -4.99
C GLU A 110 -31.51 1.71 -4.16
N ILE A 111 -30.37 2.26 -4.58
CA ILE A 111 -29.08 2.10 -3.91
C ILE A 111 -28.64 3.45 -3.34
N ALA A 112 -28.54 3.51 -2.02
CA ALA A 112 -28.05 4.69 -1.31
C ALA A 112 -26.53 4.64 -1.15
N LEU A 113 -25.82 5.66 -1.62
CA LEU A 113 -24.37 5.78 -1.54
C LEU A 113 -23.94 6.70 -0.38
N LYS A 114 -22.85 6.32 0.30
CA LYS A 114 -22.23 7.10 1.38
C LYS A 114 -20.94 7.78 0.87
N PRO A 115 -20.67 9.05 1.21
CA PRO A 115 -19.42 9.71 0.84
C PRO A 115 -18.17 8.93 1.29
N GLU A 116 -17.12 8.97 0.48
CA GLU A 116 -15.85 8.27 0.74
C GLU A 116 -15.04 8.94 1.87
N VAL A 117 -15.15 10.26 2.02
CA VAL A 117 -14.55 11.07 3.10
C VAL A 117 -15.66 11.76 3.90
N ASP A 118 -15.61 11.69 5.23
CA ASP A 118 -16.52 12.46 6.11
C ASP A 118 -16.11 13.95 6.08
N PRO A 119 -16.94 14.86 5.56
CA PRO A 119 -16.63 16.29 5.52
C PRO A 119 -16.52 16.94 6.90
N ASN A 120 -16.93 16.26 7.97
CA ASN A 120 -16.89 16.75 9.35
C ASN A 120 -15.79 16.07 10.21
N ALA A 121 -14.95 15.22 9.64
CA ALA A 121 -13.81 14.67 10.37
C ALA A 121 -12.80 15.80 10.68
N PRO A 122 -12.35 15.97 11.94
CA PRO A 122 -11.36 16.98 12.27
C PRO A 122 -10.10 16.78 11.42
N SER A 123 -9.69 17.86 10.75
CA SER A 123 -8.46 17.93 9.97
C SER A 123 -7.27 17.40 10.77
N ALA A 124 -6.45 16.57 10.12
CA ALA A 124 -5.28 15.94 10.70
C ALA A 124 -4.42 16.96 11.48
N ALA A 125 -3.87 16.49 12.61
CA ALA A 125 -3.06 17.25 13.54
C ALA A 125 -1.87 17.97 12.86
N PRO A 126 -1.36 19.05 13.49
CA PRO A 126 -0.24 19.83 12.95
C PRO A 126 0.95 18.92 12.66
N ALA A 127 1.45 18.95 11.43
CA ALA A 127 2.56 18.11 11.02
C ALA A 127 3.89 18.55 11.63
N ALA A 128 4.78 17.58 11.84
CA ALA A 128 6.05 17.80 12.51
C ALA A 128 6.91 18.83 11.73
N PRO A 129 7.55 19.80 12.41
CA PRO A 129 8.49 20.75 11.81
C PRO A 129 9.62 20.02 11.07
N LEU A 130 9.85 20.31 9.79
CA LEU A 130 10.89 19.64 8.99
C LEU A 130 12.31 20.13 9.33
N LEU A 131 13.30 19.25 9.21
CA LEU A 131 14.72 19.57 9.35
C LEU A 131 15.36 19.89 7.99
N ALA A 132 16.18 20.95 7.95
CA ALA A 132 17.03 21.22 6.78
C ALA A 132 18.00 20.04 6.53
N PRO A 133 18.42 19.75 5.28
CA PRO A 133 19.23 18.58 4.95
C PRO A 133 20.52 18.42 5.77
N ARG A 134 21.16 19.53 6.12
CA ARG A 134 22.34 19.52 7.00
C ARG A 134 21.99 19.09 8.42
N ALA A 135 20.89 19.63 8.98
CA ALA A 135 20.41 19.25 10.30
C ALA A 135 19.95 17.79 10.34
N GLN A 136 19.28 17.30 9.29
CA GLN A 136 18.88 15.90 9.17
C GLN A 136 20.10 14.97 9.08
N LYS A 137 21.15 15.35 8.34
CA LYS A 137 22.40 14.57 8.28
C LYS A 137 23.05 14.45 9.65
N GLU A 138 23.12 15.54 10.42
CA GLU A 138 23.64 15.51 11.78
C GLU A 138 22.73 14.66 12.69
N LEU A 139 21.41 14.76 12.56
CA LEU A 139 20.47 13.93 13.31
C LEU A 139 20.64 12.42 13.03
N ASN A 140 20.88 12.04 11.78
CA ASN A 140 21.10 10.64 11.40
C ASN A 140 22.40 10.08 12.01
N LYS A 141 23.49 10.85 11.99
CA LYS A 141 24.75 10.46 12.65
C LYS A 141 24.56 10.31 14.15
N ALA A 142 23.86 11.25 14.79
CA ALA A 142 23.53 11.13 16.19
C ALA A 142 22.77 9.85 16.53
N LEU A 143 21.82 9.44 15.69
CA LEU A 143 21.08 8.19 15.88
C LEU A 143 21.99 6.96 15.77
N GLU A 144 22.94 6.95 14.82
CA GLU A 144 23.95 5.90 14.69
C GLU A 144 24.85 5.85 15.93
N ASP A 145 25.34 7.00 16.41
CA ASP A 145 26.18 7.07 17.61
C ASP A 145 25.43 6.66 18.88
N LEU A 146 24.15 7.00 19.01
CA LEU A 146 23.29 6.52 20.10
C LEU A 146 23.15 5.00 20.08
N ARG A 147 22.99 4.39 18.91
CA ARG A 147 22.93 2.91 18.77
C ARG A 147 24.24 2.25 19.15
N ASP A 148 25.36 2.87 18.80
CA ASP A 148 26.72 2.38 19.11
C ASP A 148 27.15 2.69 20.55
N GLY A 149 26.36 3.43 21.33
CA GLY A 149 26.70 3.86 22.68
C GLY A 149 27.78 4.96 22.74
N LYS A 150 28.10 5.61 21.62
CA LYS A 150 29.07 6.71 21.51
C LYS A 150 28.45 8.03 21.96
N LEU A 151 28.13 8.13 23.24
CA LEU A 151 27.34 9.25 23.79
C LEU A 151 27.95 10.64 23.54
N LYS A 152 29.29 10.75 23.50
CA LYS A 152 29.97 12.03 23.21
C LYS A 152 29.81 12.48 21.76
N ASP A 153 29.89 11.57 20.81
CA ASP A 153 29.73 11.90 19.38
C ASP A 153 28.27 12.18 19.07
N ALA A 154 27.36 11.39 19.65
CA ALA A 154 25.92 11.65 19.63
C ALA A 154 25.57 13.06 20.14
N GLN A 155 26.17 13.50 21.26
CA GLN A 155 25.98 14.86 21.78
C GLN A 155 26.41 15.92 20.76
N ARG A 156 27.60 15.78 20.16
CA ARG A 156 28.11 16.76 19.19
C ARG A 156 27.19 16.91 17.98
N HIS A 157 26.69 15.78 17.46
CA HIS A 157 25.79 15.77 16.31
C HIS A 157 24.39 16.29 16.67
N LEU A 158 23.87 15.98 17.87
CA LEU A 158 22.60 16.54 18.34
C LEU A 158 22.69 18.03 18.62
N ASP A 159 23.79 18.52 19.18
CA ASP A 159 24.02 19.96 19.38
C ASP A 159 24.04 20.68 18.05
N ALA A 160 24.71 20.13 17.04
CA ALA A 160 24.73 20.69 15.69
C ALA A 160 23.33 20.72 15.07
N ALA A 161 22.55 19.63 15.18
CA ALA A 161 21.17 19.58 14.70
C ALA A 161 20.26 20.57 15.45
N TYR A 162 20.43 20.70 16.77
CA TYR A 162 19.68 21.61 17.62
C TYR A 162 19.98 23.08 17.32
N HIS A 163 21.25 23.44 17.07
CA HIS A 163 21.60 24.82 16.68
C HIS A 163 20.95 25.21 15.34
N MET A 164 20.78 24.24 14.43
CA MET A 164 20.12 24.49 13.14
C MET A 164 18.59 24.50 13.26
N ALA A 165 18.02 23.73 14.19
CA ALA A 165 16.57 23.56 14.34
C ALA A 165 16.16 23.34 15.82
N PRO A 166 16.20 24.39 16.66
CA PRO A 166 15.99 24.25 18.10
C PRO A 166 14.55 23.86 18.48
N GLY A 167 13.58 24.11 17.59
CA GLY A 167 12.17 23.77 17.75
C GLY A 167 11.72 22.49 17.05
N ASN A 168 12.64 21.64 16.57
CA ASN A 168 12.25 20.38 15.94
C ASN A 168 11.99 19.27 16.99
N PRO A 169 10.85 18.55 16.92
CA PRO A 169 10.49 17.53 17.91
C PRO A 169 11.42 16.32 17.89
N ASP A 170 11.92 15.86 16.73
CA ASP A 170 12.82 14.70 16.65
C ASP A 170 14.19 14.97 17.29
N VAL A 171 14.72 16.19 17.12
CA VAL A 171 15.95 16.64 17.79
C VAL A 171 15.76 16.66 19.30
N ASN A 172 14.66 17.25 19.78
CA ASN A 172 14.35 17.29 21.22
C ASN A 172 14.13 15.87 21.77
N TYR A 173 13.49 14.98 21.02
CA TYR A 173 13.31 13.58 21.39
C TYR A 173 14.65 12.86 21.56
N LEU A 174 15.55 12.97 20.59
CA LEU A 174 16.85 12.31 20.63
C LEU A 174 17.82 12.91 21.66
N LEU A 175 17.74 14.21 21.93
CA LEU A 175 18.39 14.82 23.10
C LEU A 175 17.88 14.19 24.40
N GLY A 176 16.58 13.92 24.50
CA GLY A 176 15.99 13.20 25.64
C GLY A 176 16.49 11.77 25.74
N VAL A 177 16.63 11.06 24.62
CA VAL A 177 17.23 9.71 24.58
C VAL A 177 18.68 9.75 25.08
N LEU A 178 19.49 10.70 24.60
CA LEU A 178 20.87 10.87 25.04
C LEU A 178 20.97 11.17 26.55
N ALA A 179 20.11 12.06 27.07
CA ALA A 179 20.04 12.37 28.49
C ALA A 179 19.69 11.13 29.32
N SER A 180 18.72 10.34 28.87
CA SER A 180 18.33 9.07 29.51
C SER A 180 19.49 8.06 29.55
N MET A 181 20.18 7.85 28.41
CA MET A 181 21.36 6.98 28.33
C MET A 181 22.53 7.48 29.19
N SER A 182 22.59 8.79 29.45
CA SER A 182 23.58 9.42 30.33
C SER A 182 23.17 9.41 31.82
N GLY A 183 22.07 8.75 32.18
CA GLY A 183 21.56 8.67 33.55
C GLY A 183 20.81 9.92 34.03
N LYS A 184 20.59 10.91 33.17
CA LYS A 184 19.92 12.18 33.49
C LYS A 184 18.42 12.09 33.22
N ARG A 185 17.73 11.27 34.01
CA ARG A 185 16.31 10.92 33.78
C ARG A 185 15.36 12.13 33.78
N ASP A 186 15.51 13.06 34.71
CA ASP A 186 14.60 14.22 34.79
C ASP A 186 14.77 15.18 33.61
N GLU A 187 16.00 15.33 33.11
CA GLU A 187 16.29 16.10 31.90
C GLU A 187 15.64 15.45 30.66
N ALA A 188 15.72 14.11 30.55
CA ALA A 188 15.08 13.36 29.47
C ALA A 188 13.56 13.57 29.43
N VAL A 189 12.90 13.47 30.59
CA VAL A 189 11.45 13.73 30.71
C VAL A 189 11.10 15.15 30.28
N GLY A 190 11.89 16.14 30.70
CA GLY A 190 11.68 17.54 30.28
C GLY A 190 11.80 17.72 28.76
N LEU A 191 12.73 17.04 28.11
CA LEU A 191 12.93 17.09 26.66
C LEU A 191 11.82 16.37 25.88
N TRP A 192 11.35 15.22 26.37
CA TRP A 192 10.20 14.54 25.78
C TRP A 192 8.89 15.31 25.98
N GLN A 193 8.73 15.99 27.11
CA GLN A 193 7.59 16.88 27.33
C GLN A 193 7.60 18.03 26.31
N LYS A 194 8.74 18.72 26.14
CA LYS A 194 8.90 19.73 25.09
C LYS A 194 8.59 19.18 23.69
N THR A 195 8.98 17.93 23.42
CA THR A 195 8.70 17.27 22.15
C THR A 195 7.19 17.19 21.88
N ILE A 196 6.40 16.77 22.88
CA ILE A 196 4.94 16.66 22.72
C ILE A 196 4.21 17.99 22.86
N ASP A 197 4.82 19.00 23.49
CA ASP A 197 4.30 20.37 23.49
C ASP A 197 4.40 20.98 22.07
N ILE A 198 5.45 20.62 21.32
CA ILE A 198 5.66 21.04 19.93
C ILE A 198 4.86 20.17 18.95
N TYR A 199 4.91 18.85 19.10
CA TYR A 199 4.20 17.88 18.25
C TYR A 199 3.42 16.87 19.11
N PRO A 200 2.13 17.16 19.42
CA PRO A 200 1.32 16.37 20.38
C PRO A 200 1.11 14.90 20.03
N GLN A 201 1.39 14.51 18.78
CA GLN A 201 1.27 13.15 18.26
C GLN A 201 2.64 12.48 18.05
N HIS A 202 3.72 12.94 18.69
CA HIS A 202 5.02 12.29 18.56
C HIS A 202 5.04 10.91 19.26
N THR A 203 4.77 9.84 18.51
CA THR A 203 4.59 8.47 19.05
C THR A 203 5.73 8.02 19.96
N PHE A 204 6.99 8.26 19.58
CA PHE A 204 8.14 7.80 20.37
C PHE A 204 8.33 8.59 21.68
N ALA A 205 7.97 9.87 21.71
CA ALA A 205 8.06 10.68 22.92
C ALA A 205 6.92 10.35 23.89
N LEU A 206 5.73 10.10 23.35
CA LEU A 206 4.60 9.58 24.14
C LEU A 206 4.93 8.21 24.76
N LEU A 207 5.57 7.30 24.01
CA LEU A 207 6.05 6.03 24.56
C LEU A 207 7.09 6.25 25.67
N ALA A 208 8.09 7.10 25.43
CA ALA A 208 9.15 7.36 26.41
C ALA A 208 8.64 8.03 27.70
N LEU A 209 7.67 8.95 27.60
CA LEU A 209 6.97 9.54 28.75
C LEU A 209 6.12 8.51 29.49
N GLY A 210 5.46 7.61 28.76
CA GLY A 210 4.72 6.50 29.34
C GLY A 210 5.63 5.55 30.12
N ASP A 211 6.79 5.18 29.55
CA ASP A 211 7.80 4.34 30.21
C ASP A 211 8.35 5.03 31.47
N ALA A 212 8.64 6.34 31.40
CA ALA A 212 9.10 7.10 32.56
C ALA A 212 8.04 7.23 33.68
N ALA A 213 6.76 7.35 33.32
CA ALA A 213 5.66 7.34 34.28
C ALA A 213 5.49 5.95 34.93
N GLU A 214 5.62 4.89 34.13
CA GLU A 214 5.61 3.51 34.59
C GLU A 214 6.75 3.23 35.58
N GLU A 215 7.98 3.68 35.28
CA GLU A 215 9.13 3.55 36.19
C GLU A 215 8.89 4.25 37.55
N LYS A 216 8.12 5.34 37.55
CA LYS A 216 7.72 6.07 38.77
C LYS A 216 6.52 5.43 39.50
N GLY A 217 5.93 4.37 38.93
CA GLY A 217 4.75 3.69 39.47
C GLY A 217 3.41 4.38 39.17
N ASP A 218 3.40 5.45 38.36
CA ASP A 218 2.17 6.12 37.95
C ASP A 218 1.56 5.43 36.73
N LEU A 219 0.86 4.32 36.99
CA LEU A 219 0.21 3.53 35.95
C LEU A 219 -0.89 4.31 35.21
N THR A 220 -1.51 5.29 35.87
CA THR A 220 -2.59 6.10 35.27
C THR A 220 -2.03 7.04 34.20
N ALA A 221 -0.96 7.76 34.53
CA ALA A 221 -0.27 8.62 33.56
C ALA A 221 0.35 7.79 32.43
N ALA A 222 0.97 6.65 32.73
CA ALA A 222 1.52 5.74 31.72
C ALA A 222 0.45 5.26 30.73
N SER A 223 -0.71 4.81 31.24
CA SER A 223 -1.86 4.41 30.42
C SER A 223 -2.31 5.52 29.47
N ALA A 224 -2.40 6.76 29.97
CA ALA A 224 -2.81 7.91 29.16
C ALA A 224 -1.82 8.21 28.02
N PHE A 225 -0.52 8.17 28.28
CA PHE A 225 0.50 8.39 27.25
C PHE A 225 0.53 7.27 26.21
N PHE A 226 0.46 6.00 26.62
CA PHE A 226 0.45 4.88 25.68
C PHE A 226 -0.80 4.85 24.80
N LYS A 227 -1.97 5.22 25.34
CA LYS A 227 -3.20 5.37 24.54
C LYS A 227 -3.03 6.43 23.47
N ARG A 228 -2.54 7.61 23.84
CA ARG A 228 -2.23 8.68 22.89
C ARG A 228 -1.22 8.22 21.83
N ALA A 229 -0.21 7.43 22.20
CA ALA A 229 0.76 6.88 21.27
C ALA A 229 0.12 5.86 20.29
N ALA A 230 -0.83 5.06 20.75
CA ALA A 230 -1.57 4.11 19.92
C ALA A 230 -2.55 4.83 18.96
N ASP A 231 -3.20 5.89 19.42
CA ASP A 231 -4.10 6.72 18.60
C ASP A 231 -3.34 7.48 17.51
N SER A 232 -2.15 7.99 17.86
CA SER A 232 -1.24 8.69 16.94
C SER A 232 -0.68 7.77 15.85
N ASN A 233 -0.29 6.55 16.21
CA ASN A 233 0.21 5.56 15.27
C ASN A 233 -0.42 4.19 15.54
N PRO A 234 -1.56 3.89 14.88
CA PRO A 234 -2.24 2.61 15.01
C PRO A 234 -1.40 1.39 14.58
N SER A 235 -0.31 1.62 13.82
CA SER A 235 0.65 0.60 13.37
C SER A 235 1.85 0.45 14.31
N SER A 236 1.86 1.12 15.48
CA SER A 236 2.90 0.95 16.50
C SER A 236 2.61 -0.29 17.37
N TRP A 237 3.29 -1.40 17.07
CA TRP A 237 3.22 -2.60 17.92
C TRP A 237 3.70 -2.33 19.35
N ARG A 238 4.65 -1.40 19.54
CA ARG A 238 5.18 -1.01 20.85
C ARG A 238 4.12 -0.35 21.71
N SER A 239 3.29 0.53 21.12
CA SER A 239 2.19 1.17 21.85
C SER A 239 1.17 0.14 22.33
N GLN A 240 0.82 -0.84 21.47
CA GLN A 240 -0.08 -1.93 21.85
C GLN A 240 0.55 -2.85 22.91
N PHE A 241 1.85 -3.15 22.79
CA PHE A 241 2.58 -3.94 23.78
C PHE A 241 2.61 -3.27 25.16
N SER A 242 2.93 -1.96 25.22
CA SER A 242 2.94 -1.21 26.48
C SER A 242 1.54 -1.13 27.11
N LEU A 243 0.48 -0.96 26.31
CA LEU A 243 -0.90 -1.03 26.79
C LEU A 243 -1.26 -2.40 27.35
N ALA A 244 -0.79 -3.48 26.73
CA ALA A 244 -0.99 -4.83 27.26
C ALA A 244 -0.33 -5.00 28.64
N GLY A 245 0.89 -4.46 28.82
CA GLY A 245 1.60 -4.47 30.09
C GLY A 245 0.88 -3.67 31.19
N ILE A 246 0.37 -2.48 30.86
CA ILE A 246 -0.41 -1.67 31.79
C ILE A 246 -1.73 -2.36 32.15
N ALA A 247 -2.49 -2.84 31.16
CA ALA A 247 -3.76 -3.55 31.39
C ALA A 247 -3.55 -4.78 32.28
N TYR A 248 -2.46 -5.53 32.08
CA TYR A 248 -2.10 -6.65 32.92
C TYR A 248 -1.86 -6.24 34.39
N ARG A 249 -1.14 -5.15 34.65
CA ARG A 249 -0.88 -4.64 36.01
C ARG A 249 -2.12 -4.04 36.68
N GLU A 250 -3.03 -3.50 35.90
CA GLU A 250 -4.35 -3.04 36.36
C GLU A 250 -5.35 -4.19 36.55
N GLU A 251 -4.91 -5.45 36.37
CA GLU A 251 -5.74 -6.67 36.47
C GLU A 251 -6.87 -6.75 35.43
N LYS A 252 -6.79 -5.97 34.35
CA LYS A 252 -7.70 -5.99 33.20
C LYS A 252 -7.21 -7.02 32.18
N TYR A 253 -7.34 -8.29 32.52
CA TYR A 253 -6.71 -9.38 31.77
C TYR A 253 -7.26 -9.56 30.35
N GLU A 254 -8.56 -9.32 30.13
CA GLU A 254 -9.17 -9.37 28.79
C GLU A 254 -8.59 -8.29 27.86
N ASP A 255 -8.43 -7.08 28.37
CA ASP A 255 -7.78 -5.98 27.65
C ASP A 255 -6.30 -6.29 27.37
N ALA A 256 -5.60 -6.90 28.34
CA ALA A 256 -4.21 -7.32 28.16
C ALA A 256 -4.07 -8.35 27.03
N VAL A 257 -5.01 -9.30 26.90
CA VAL A 257 -5.06 -10.25 25.78
C VAL A 257 -5.32 -9.52 24.46
N LYS A 258 -6.32 -8.63 24.42
CA LYS A 258 -6.66 -7.86 23.20
C LYS A 258 -5.49 -7.02 22.70
N TYR A 259 -4.83 -6.27 23.58
CA TYR A 259 -3.70 -5.41 23.21
C TYR A 259 -2.46 -6.22 22.82
N SER A 260 -2.19 -7.35 23.49
CA SER A 260 -1.08 -8.22 23.10
C SER A 260 -1.32 -8.91 21.74
N GLU A 261 -2.55 -9.32 21.42
CA GLU A 261 -2.92 -9.81 20.10
C GLU A 261 -2.73 -8.75 19.01
N ALA A 262 -3.13 -7.50 19.29
CA ALA A 262 -2.89 -6.38 18.37
C ALA A 262 -1.39 -6.15 18.16
N ALA A 263 -0.60 -6.16 19.23
CA ALA A 263 0.86 -6.03 19.15
C ALA A 263 1.49 -7.14 18.30
N LEU A 264 1.06 -8.40 18.48
CA LEU A 264 1.56 -9.55 17.71
C LEU A 264 1.14 -9.50 16.24
N ARG A 265 -0.09 -9.06 15.95
CA ARG A 265 -0.56 -8.90 14.57
C ARG A 265 0.23 -7.84 13.81
N ILE A 266 0.60 -6.74 14.47
CA ILE A 266 1.30 -5.60 13.87
C ILE A 266 2.82 -5.87 13.82
N GLY A 267 3.42 -6.28 14.93
CA GLY A 267 4.87 -6.42 15.07
C GLY A 267 5.41 -7.78 14.65
N LYS A 268 4.55 -8.80 14.51
CA LYS A 268 4.91 -10.20 14.27
C LYS A 268 6.02 -10.61 15.25
N ASP A 269 7.15 -11.10 14.74
CA ASP A 269 8.27 -11.60 15.55
C ASP A 269 8.91 -10.51 16.42
N LYS A 270 8.84 -9.23 16.01
CA LYS A 270 9.37 -8.10 16.80
C LYS A 270 8.58 -7.86 18.09
N ALA A 271 7.36 -8.39 18.19
CA ALA A 271 6.50 -8.26 19.36
C ALA A 271 6.41 -9.57 20.16
N ASN A 272 7.40 -10.47 20.05
CA ASN A 272 7.36 -11.78 20.72
C ASN A 272 7.14 -11.65 22.24
N GLU A 273 7.69 -10.61 22.88
CA GLU A 273 7.46 -10.29 24.30
C GLU A 273 5.98 -10.13 24.65
N ALA A 274 5.12 -9.72 23.71
CA ALA A 274 3.68 -9.64 23.93
C ALA A 274 3.06 -11.01 24.20
N ARG A 275 3.62 -12.12 23.65
CA ARG A 275 3.16 -13.49 23.94
C ARG A 275 3.32 -13.85 25.41
N PHE A 276 4.36 -13.34 26.07
CA PHE A 276 4.58 -13.59 27.49
C PHE A 276 3.50 -12.89 28.36
N ILE A 277 3.12 -11.66 28.00
CA ILE A 277 2.02 -10.94 28.67
C ILE A 277 0.68 -11.64 28.39
N GLN A 278 0.43 -11.98 27.13
CA GLN A 278 -0.77 -12.70 26.70
C GLN A 278 -0.94 -14.01 27.48
N ALA A 279 0.12 -14.81 27.58
CA ALA A 279 0.09 -16.08 28.30
C ALA A 279 -0.26 -15.91 29.78
N ARG A 280 0.34 -14.93 30.45
CA ARG A 280 0.06 -14.66 31.87
C ARG A 280 -1.38 -14.19 32.07
N ALA A 281 -1.88 -13.32 31.20
CA ALA A 281 -3.27 -12.87 31.24
C ALA A 281 -4.25 -14.04 31.01
N LEU A 282 -4.00 -14.87 30.00
CA LEU A 282 -4.80 -16.06 29.70
C LEU A 282 -4.79 -17.07 30.84
N ALA A 283 -3.67 -17.24 31.54
CA ALA A 283 -3.59 -18.13 32.70
C ALA A 283 -4.49 -17.64 33.85
N LEU A 284 -4.52 -16.32 34.11
CA LEU A 284 -5.37 -15.71 35.14
C LEU A 284 -6.86 -15.73 34.77
N LEU A 285 -7.18 -15.68 33.48
CA LEU A 285 -8.54 -15.88 32.96
C LEU A 285 -8.98 -17.36 32.93
N GLY A 286 -8.11 -18.30 33.32
CA GLY A 286 -8.40 -19.73 33.29
C GLY A 286 -8.34 -20.37 31.89
N HIS A 287 -7.92 -19.62 30.86
CA HIS A 287 -7.71 -20.11 29.49
C HIS A 287 -6.37 -20.85 29.35
N ARG A 288 -6.22 -21.92 30.14
CA ARG A 288 -4.99 -22.69 30.33
C ARG A 288 -4.34 -23.18 29.03
N ASP A 289 -5.11 -23.80 28.14
CA ASP A 289 -4.57 -24.37 26.88
C ASP A 289 -3.98 -23.28 25.98
N LYS A 290 -4.65 -22.12 25.92
CA LYS A 290 -4.16 -20.95 25.17
C LYS A 290 -2.92 -20.35 25.82
N ALA A 291 -2.87 -20.30 27.14
CA ALA A 291 -1.69 -19.83 27.88
C ALA A 291 -0.47 -20.72 27.62
N VAL A 292 -0.64 -22.04 27.64
CA VAL A 292 0.41 -23.03 27.31
C VAL A 292 0.90 -22.82 25.88
N ALA A 293 0.00 -22.72 24.91
CA ALA A 293 0.36 -22.49 23.51
C ALA A 293 1.14 -21.17 23.31
N ALA A 294 0.72 -20.09 23.98
CA ALA A 294 1.40 -18.81 23.93
C ALA A 294 2.82 -18.84 24.54
N LEU A 295 3.01 -19.55 25.66
CA LEU A 295 4.35 -19.73 26.27
C LEU A 295 5.27 -20.58 25.39
N GLN A 296 4.75 -21.65 24.79
CA GLN A 296 5.52 -22.47 23.86
C GLN A 296 5.96 -21.66 22.64
N ALA A 297 5.05 -20.88 22.05
CA ALA A 297 5.36 -19.99 20.94
C ALA A 297 6.38 -18.90 21.33
N TYR A 298 6.26 -18.33 22.54
CA TYR A 298 7.22 -17.35 23.07
C TYR A 298 8.64 -17.92 23.15
N LEU A 299 8.77 -19.17 23.61
CA LEU A 299 10.05 -19.86 23.76
C LEU A 299 10.63 -20.38 22.43
N ALA A 300 9.78 -20.69 21.45
CA ALA A 300 10.19 -21.26 20.17
C ALA A 300 10.75 -20.24 19.16
N GLN A 301 10.29 -18.98 19.20
CA GLN A 301 10.61 -17.97 18.17
C GLN A 301 11.90 -17.17 18.42
N ALA A 302 12.79 -17.65 19.28
CA ALA A 302 13.89 -16.83 19.77
C ALA A 302 15.23 -17.21 19.12
N SER A 303 15.81 -16.27 18.36
CA SER A 303 17.19 -16.39 17.86
C SER A 303 18.24 -16.27 18.98
N GLU A 304 17.86 -15.65 20.09
CA GLU A 304 18.59 -15.55 21.37
C GLU A 304 17.65 -15.87 22.53
N LYS A 305 18.17 -16.18 23.73
CA LYS A 305 17.33 -16.49 24.89
C LYS A 305 16.37 -15.32 25.21
N PRO A 306 15.04 -15.50 25.14
CA PRO A 306 14.09 -14.43 25.45
C PRO A 306 14.28 -13.86 26.86
N LYS A 307 14.02 -12.55 27.02
CA LYS A 307 14.18 -11.83 28.30
C LYS A 307 13.51 -12.53 29.49
N PHE A 308 12.35 -13.15 29.27
CA PHE A 308 11.57 -13.83 30.31
C PHE A 308 11.55 -15.35 30.15
N ALA A 309 12.53 -15.95 29.47
CA ALA A 309 12.53 -17.38 29.17
C ALA A 309 12.44 -18.28 30.41
N ASP A 310 13.18 -17.95 31.48
CA ASP A 310 13.17 -18.74 32.71
C ASP A 310 11.81 -18.65 33.42
N ALA A 311 11.24 -17.44 33.49
CA ALA A 311 9.91 -17.22 34.05
C ALA A 311 8.83 -17.93 33.21
N ALA A 312 8.90 -17.85 31.89
CA ALA A 312 7.99 -18.51 30.97
C ALA A 312 8.06 -20.04 31.10
N SER A 313 9.26 -20.60 31.24
CA SER A 313 9.48 -22.05 31.38
C SER A 313 8.91 -22.57 32.69
N ARG A 314 9.07 -21.81 33.79
CA ARG A 314 8.47 -22.12 35.09
C ARG A 314 6.95 -22.12 35.04
N ILE A 315 6.34 -21.06 34.49
CA ILE A 315 4.88 -20.95 34.35
C ILE A 315 4.35 -22.08 33.46
N LEU A 316 5.05 -22.38 32.36
CA LEU A 316 4.67 -23.48 31.47
C LEU A 316 4.67 -24.83 32.21
N ALA A 317 5.69 -25.10 33.03
CA ALA A 317 5.76 -26.32 33.83
C ALA A 317 4.62 -26.41 34.87
N GLU A 318 4.31 -25.31 35.57
CA GLU A 318 3.18 -25.23 36.51
C GLU A 318 1.84 -25.49 35.80
N LEU A 319 1.63 -24.86 34.63
CA LEU A 319 0.46 -25.06 33.76
C LEU A 319 0.48 -26.40 33.00
N GLN A 320 1.48 -27.25 33.16
CA GLN A 320 1.46 -28.62 32.66
C GLN A 320 1.28 -29.63 33.80
N ALA A 321 1.90 -29.39 34.95
CA ALA A 321 1.80 -30.24 36.14
C ALA A 321 0.38 -30.30 36.71
N ALA A 322 -0.30 -29.15 36.83
CA ALA A 322 -1.72 -29.15 37.24
C ALA A 322 -2.67 -29.79 36.19
N ALA A 323 -2.16 -30.11 34.98
CA ALA A 323 -2.73 -30.95 33.92
C ALA A 323 -2.99 -32.38 34.40
N SER A 324 -2.01 -32.87 35.14
CA SER A 324 -1.81 -34.27 35.53
C SER A 324 -2.56 -34.65 36.81
N GLU A 325 -3.13 -33.66 37.53
CA GLU A 325 -3.75 -33.86 38.85
C GLU A 325 -5.29 -34.00 38.83
N THR A 326 -5.95 -34.05 37.67
CA THR A 326 -7.39 -34.34 37.61
C THR A 326 -7.67 -35.87 37.62
N PRO A 327 -8.57 -36.41 38.48
CA PRO A 327 -8.73 -37.86 38.63
C PRO A 327 -9.36 -38.54 37.43
N ARG A 328 -8.83 -39.73 37.09
CA ARG A 328 -9.39 -40.70 36.14
C ARG A 328 -10.90 -40.87 36.34
N ARG A 329 -11.68 -40.48 35.33
CA ARG A 329 -13.03 -41.01 35.14
C ARG A 329 -13.05 -41.91 33.90
N SER A 330 -13.56 -43.12 34.15
CA SER A 330 -13.63 -44.32 33.33
C SER A 330 -13.91 -44.12 31.84
N ALA A 331 -13.12 -44.81 31.02
CA ALA A 331 -13.40 -45.07 29.62
C ALA A 331 -14.70 -45.89 29.43
N PRO A 332 -15.33 -45.77 28.25
CA PRO A 332 -15.78 -46.96 27.55
C PRO A 332 -14.97 -47.16 26.26
N ARG A 333 -14.63 -48.42 26.09
CA ARG A 333 -13.88 -49.07 25.01
C ARG A 333 -14.50 -48.80 23.63
N LYS A 334 -13.70 -48.37 22.65
CA LYS A 334 -13.90 -48.69 21.23
C LYS A 334 -12.55 -48.88 20.51
N THR A 335 -12.30 -50.13 20.18
CA THR A 335 -11.67 -50.66 18.96
C THR A 335 -10.48 -49.92 18.37
N THR A 336 -9.33 -50.57 18.52
CA THR A 336 -8.09 -50.42 17.77
C THR A 336 -8.31 -50.36 16.26
N THR A 337 -7.78 -49.32 15.62
CA THR A 337 -7.27 -49.38 14.25
C THR A 337 -5.94 -48.61 14.26
N PRO A 338 -4.83 -49.13 13.70
CA PRO A 338 -3.57 -48.39 13.67
C PRO A 338 -3.73 -47.14 12.80
N PRO A 339 -3.10 -45.99 13.13
CA PRO A 339 -3.02 -44.90 12.19
C PRO A 339 -2.17 -45.36 11.01
N ALA A 340 -2.78 -45.37 9.83
CA ALA A 340 -2.06 -45.49 8.58
C ALA A 340 -1.01 -44.38 8.50
N LYS A 341 0.19 -44.72 7.99
CA LYS A 341 1.17 -43.74 7.52
C LYS A 341 0.45 -42.65 6.72
N PRO A 342 0.86 -41.37 6.79
CA PRO A 342 0.38 -40.39 5.83
C PRO A 342 0.67 -40.95 4.44
N ALA A 343 -0.38 -41.26 3.68
CA ALA A 343 -0.23 -41.60 2.29
C ALA A 343 0.43 -40.38 1.63
N ALA A 344 1.60 -40.59 1.03
CA ALA A 344 2.13 -39.64 0.09
C ALA A 344 1.02 -39.37 -0.94
N VAL A 345 0.66 -38.10 -1.11
CA VAL A 345 -0.24 -37.69 -2.17
C VAL A 345 0.36 -38.24 -3.48
N PRO A 346 -0.38 -39.04 -4.27
CA PRO A 346 0.11 -39.48 -5.56
C PRO A 346 0.51 -38.23 -6.35
N VAL A 347 1.76 -38.18 -6.81
CA VAL A 347 2.31 -37.04 -7.58
C VAL A 347 1.43 -36.68 -8.79
N ALA A 348 0.60 -37.62 -9.25
CA ALA A 348 -0.40 -37.44 -10.30
C ALA A 348 -1.64 -36.60 -9.93
N LEU A 349 -1.82 -36.19 -8.66
CA LEU A 349 -2.90 -35.31 -8.20
C LEU A 349 -2.42 -33.90 -7.81
N LEU A 350 -1.13 -33.61 -7.99
CA LEU A 350 -0.64 -32.24 -7.87
C LEU A 350 -1.02 -31.48 -9.16
N PRO A 351 -1.63 -30.28 -9.06
CA PRO A 351 -1.86 -29.44 -10.23
C PRO A 351 -0.53 -29.19 -10.96
N ASN A 352 -0.62 -28.98 -12.28
CA ASN A 352 0.56 -28.81 -13.14
C ASN A 352 1.50 -27.72 -12.58
N PRO A 353 2.76 -28.04 -12.24
CA PRO A 353 3.64 -27.15 -11.48
C PRO A 353 4.27 -26.00 -12.31
N SER A 354 3.48 -25.24 -13.07
CA SER A 354 4.02 -24.07 -13.79
C SER A 354 3.09 -22.85 -13.95
N GLU A 355 2.27 -22.53 -12.94
CA GLU A 355 1.56 -21.24 -12.87
C GLU A 355 2.24 -20.25 -11.89
N TRP A 356 3.57 -20.34 -11.74
CA TRP A 356 4.30 -19.43 -10.85
C TRP A 356 4.40 -18.00 -11.39
N LEU A 357 4.39 -17.84 -12.72
CA LEU A 357 4.39 -16.55 -13.39
C LEU A 357 2.93 -16.25 -13.78
N PRO A 358 2.39 -15.08 -13.41
CA PRO A 358 1.07 -14.66 -13.87
C PRO A 358 0.95 -14.67 -15.40
N PRO A 359 -0.26 -14.81 -15.95
CA PRO A 359 -0.49 -14.63 -17.37
C PRO A 359 0.02 -13.26 -17.82
N ASP A 360 0.60 -13.23 -19.02
CA ASP A 360 0.99 -11.99 -19.68
C ASP A 360 -0.22 -11.05 -19.85
N VAL A 361 0.02 -9.74 -19.75
CA VAL A 361 -1.00 -8.68 -19.82
C VAL A 361 -1.88 -8.74 -21.08
N ASP A 362 -1.37 -9.29 -22.18
CA ASP A 362 -2.10 -9.47 -23.45
C ASP A 362 -2.86 -10.81 -23.53
N ALA A 363 -2.64 -11.74 -22.59
CA ALA A 363 -3.24 -13.07 -22.61
C ALA A 363 -4.76 -13.03 -22.40
N ALA A 364 -5.25 -12.10 -21.57
CA ALA A 364 -6.66 -11.83 -21.39
C ALA A 364 -6.89 -10.35 -21.04
N VAL A 365 -7.81 -9.70 -21.77
CA VAL A 365 -8.23 -8.33 -21.45
C VAL A 365 -9.28 -8.39 -20.35
N PRO A 366 -9.06 -7.74 -19.18
CA PRO A 366 -10.06 -7.67 -18.12
C PRO A 366 -11.37 -7.04 -18.64
N PRO A 367 -12.53 -7.48 -18.12
CA PRO A 367 -13.82 -7.04 -18.65
C PRO A 367 -14.01 -5.53 -18.47
N THR A 368 -14.45 -4.88 -19.53
CA THR A 368 -14.84 -3.47 -19.57
C THR A 368 -16.30 -3.33 -20.00
N THR A 369 -16.88 -2.15 -19.76
CA THR A 369 -18.21 -1.81 -20.28
C THR A 369 -18.09 -1.20 -21.67
N ASN A 370 -18.94 -1.67 -22.58
CA ASN A 370 -18.93 -1.27 -23.99
C ASN A 370 -19.91 -0.12 -24.30
N ASP A 371 -20.67 0.31 -23.31
CA ASP A 371 -21.73 1.31 -23.43
C ASP A 371 -21.21 2.75 -23.31
N VAL A 372 -19.96 2.94 -22.89
CA VAL A 372 -19.31 4.25 -22.78
C VAL A 372 -18.10 4.33 -23.68
N ALA A 373 -18.13 5.27 -24.62
CA ALA A 373 -16.97 5.57 -25.44
C ALA A 373 -15.85 6.16 -24.56
N CYS A 374 -14.66 5.55 -24.62
CA CYS A 374 -13.53 6.03 -23.85
C CYS A 374 -12.97 7.33 -24.44
N PRO A 375 -12.89 8.42 -23.67
CA PRO A 375 -12.33 9.69 -24.12
C PRO A 375 -10.80 9.66 -24.01
N LEU A 376 -10.14 8.80 -24.80
CA LEU A 376 -8.70 8.53 -24.67
C LEU A 376 -7.86 9.82 -24.69
N GLY A 377 -8.20 10.80 -25.53
CA GLY A 377 -7.51 12.09 -25.57
C GLY A 377 -7.52 12.82 -24.22
N ASP A 378 -8.68 12.89 -23.56
CA ASP A 378 -8.83 13.52 -22.25
C ASP A 378 -8.16 12.70 -21.15
N VAL A 379 -8.24 11.36 -21.24
CA VAL A 379 -7.56 10.45 -20.30
C VAL A 379 -6.05 10.66 -20.35
N LEU A 380 -5.45 10.71 -21.54
CA LEU A 380 -4.01 10.93 -21.71
C LEU A 380 -3.59 12.35 -21.34
N ALA A 381 -4.40 13.36 -21.66
CA ALA A 381 -4.13 14.74 -21.26
C ALA A 381 -4.20 14.90 -19.73
N GLY A 382 -5.22 14.33 -19.10
CA GLY A 382 -5.41 14.34 -17.65
C GLY A 382 -4.32 13.58 -16.91
N ALA A 383 -4.05 12.33 -17.30
CA ALA A 383 -3.00 11.52 -16.68
C ALA A 383 -1.62 12.15 -16.88
N GLY A 384 -1.34 12.68 -18.09
CA GLY A 384 -0.10 13.41 -18.36
C GLY A 384 0.04 14.66 -17.51
N LYS A 385 -1.04 15.42 -17.28
CA LYS A 385 -1.05 16.54 -16.34
C LYS A 385 -0.75 16.08 -14.91
N ARG A 386 -1.34 14.98 -14.44
CA ARG A 386 -1.05 14.42 -13.11
C ARG A 386 0.39 13.98 -12.95
N MET A 387 0.97 13.37 -13.98
CA MET A 387 2.39 13.00 -13.97
C MET A 387 3.31 14.21 -14.00
N ALA A 388 2.94 15.28 -14.70
CA ALA A 388 3.70 16.53 -14.70
C ALA A 388 3.63 17.21 -13.32
N GLU A 389 2.44 17.28 -12.72
CA GLU A 389 2.25 17.75 -11.34
C GLU A 389 3.06 16.91 -10.35
N PHE A 390 3.08 15.59 -10.50
CA PHE A 390 3.91 14.69 -9.70
C PHE A 390 5.40 15.04 -9.81
N LEU A 391 5.95 15.18 -11.03
CA LEU A 391 7.36 15.54 -11.22
C LEU A 391 7.70 16.93 -10.66
N HIS A 392 6.78 17.90 -10.78
CA HIS A 392 6.99 19.22 -10.20
C HIS A 392 6.92 19.23 -8.67
N ALA A 393 6.05 18.40 -8.10
CA ALA A 393 5.85 18.34 -6.67
C ALA A 393 6.86 17.43 -5.95
N VAL A 394 7.49 16.49 -6.67
CA VAL A 394 8.43 15.52 -6.13
C VAL A 394 9.85 15.85 -6.57
N ASP A 395 10.60 16.53 -5.72
CA ASP A 395 12.07 16.47 -5.77
C ASP A 395 12.52 15.18 -5.06
N ARG A 396 12.08 14.98 -3.81
CA ARG A 396 12.40 13.79 -3.03
C ARG A 396 11.25 13.39 -2.11
N PHE A 397 11.04 12.10 -1.91
CA PHE A 397 10.18 11.58 -0.84
C PHE A 397 10.83 10.40 -0.14
N THR A 398 10.38 10.11 1.08
CA THR A 398 10.75 8.90 1.81
C THR A 398 9.54 8.07 2.16
N ALA A 399 9.73 6.79 2.42
CA ALA A 399 8.73 5.87 2.94
C ALA A 399 9.40 4.76 3.75
N THR A 400 8.62 4.00 4.50
CA THR A 400 8.99 2.66 4.97
C THR A 400 8.61 1.67 3.88
N GLU A 401 9.58 0.92 3.35
CA GLU A 401 9.36 -0.17 2.40
C GLU A 401 9.48 -1.52 3.12
N HIS A 402 8.46 -2.36 3.02
CA HIS A 402 8.53 -3.76 3.43
C HIS A 402 8.60 -4.64 2.19
N LEU A 403 9.64 -5.47 2.10
CA LEU A 403 9.85 -6.44 1.02
C LEU A 403 9.70 -7.85 1.59
N HIS A 404 8.78 -8.62 1.03
CA HIS A 404 8.74 -10.07 1.15
C HIS A 404 9.26 -10.70 -0.14
N HIS A 405 10.21 -11.61 -0.04
CA HIS A 405 10.84 -12.28 -1.18
C HIS A 405 10.69 -13.79 -1.06
N GLU A 406 10.43 -14.43 -2.19
CA GLU A 406 10.44 -15.88 -2.35
C GLU A 406 11.30 -16.29 -3.54
N ASP A 407 12.16 -17.29 -3.34
CA ASP A 407 12.81 -18.05 -4.42
C ASP A 407 11.85 -19.16 -4.86
N ILE A 408 11.53 -19.21 -6.15
CA ILE A 408 10.60 -20.19 -6.71
C ILE A 408 11.37 -21.37 -7.31
N GLY A 409 11.05 -22.58 -6.87
CA GLY A 409 11.66 -23.81 -7.35
C GLY A 409 11.22 -24.17 -8.77
N GLU A 410 11.83 -25.22 -9.34
CA GLU A 410 11.46 -25.72 -10.68
C GLU A 410 9.99 -26.17 -10.74
N SER A 411 9.44 -26.65 -9.62
CA SER A 411 8.04 -27.03 -9.44
C SER A 411 7.07 -25.85 -9.30
N GLY A 412 7.55 -24.60 -9.42
CA GLY A 412 6.73 -23.41 -9.25
C GLY A 412 6.32 -23.10 -7.81
N LEU A 413 6.79 -23.89 -6.84
CA LEU A 413 6.52 -23.66 -5.41
C LEU A 413 7.64 -22.84 -4.75
N PRO A 414 7.33 -22.04 -3.71
CA PRO A 414 8.34 -21.37 -2.91
C PRO A 414 9.34 -22.37 -2.30
N SER A 415 10.62 -22.09 -2.48
CA SER A 415 11.75 -22.91 -2.04
C SER A 415 12.58 -22.24 -0.94
N GLY A 416 12.46 -20.93 -0.80
CA GLY A 416 13.06 -20.12 0.27
C GLY A 416 12.39 -18.76 0.32
N ALA A 417 12.35 -18.13 1.51
CA ALA A 417 11.74 -16.83 1.69
C ALA A 417 12.57 -15.91 2.60
N ALA A 418 12.46 -14.59 2.39
CA ALA A 418 13.14 -13.59 3.19
C ALA A 418 12.34 -12.28 3.25
N ASP A 419 12.20 -11.74 4.46
CA ASP A 419 11.62 -10.42 4.68
C ASP A 419 12.72 -9.36 4.89
N ARG A 420 12.50 -8.17 4.34
CA ARG A 420 13.34 -6.98 4.54
C ARG A 420 12.47 -5.77 4.84
N THR A 421 13.03 -4.84 5.59
CA THR A 421 12.44 -3.51 5.79
C THR A 421 13.50 -2.48 5.47
N PHE A 422 13.16 -1.54 4.61
CA PHE A 422 14.05 -0.47 4.18
C PHE A 422 13.47 0.88 4.57
N TYR A 423 14.36 1.77 5.02
CA TYR A 423 14.13 3.20 4.90
C TYR A 423 14.31 3.57 3.43
N TYR A 424 13.20 3.82 2.75
CA TYR A 424 13.14 4.07 1.32
C TYR A 424 13.22 5.57 1.08
N LEU A 425 14.14 6.00 0.23
CA LEU A 425 14.23 7.38 -0.23
C LEU A 425 14.27 7.39 -1.75
N VAL A 426 13.43 8.21 -2.36
CA VAL A 426 13.37 8.43 -3.79
C VAL A 426 13.73 9.88 -4.08
N SER A 427 14.58 10.08 -5.07
CA SER A 427 14.88 11.38 -5.65
C SER A 427 14.61 11.31 -7.15
N ILE A 428 13.81 12.25 -7.65
CA ILE A 428 13.50 12.37 -9.06
C ILE A 428 13.89 13.78 -9.48
N GLN A 429 14.89 13.89 -10.35
CA GLN A 429 15.42 15.19 -10.76
C GLN A 429 15.53 15.26 -12.27
N GLU A 430 15.07 16.35 -12.87
CA GLU A 430 15.34 16.64 -14.26
C GLU A 430 16.76 17.18 -14.40
N VAL A 431 17.69 16.35 -14.87
CA VAL A 431 19.11 16.72 -14.98
C VAL A 431 19.36 17.55 -16.24
N ARG A 432 18.60 17.26 -17.31
CA ARG A 432 18.55 18.00 -18.57
C ARG A 432 17.13 17.89 -19.14
N PRO A 433 16.70 18.79 -20.03
CA PRO A 433 15.38 18.72 -20.63
C PRO A 433 15.04 17.31 -21.14
N ARG A 434 13.96 16.73 -20.61
CA ARG A 434 13.45 15.37 -20.90
C ARG A 434 14.32 14.20 -20.42
N LEU A 435 15.31 14.46 -19.57
CA LEU A 435 16.14 13.42 -18.96
C LEU A 435 16.01 13.49 -17.44
N LEU A 436 15.19 12.58 -16.90
CA LEU A 436 15.04 12.40 -15.47
C LEU A 436 16.12 11.45 -14.93
N ASN A 437 16.73 11.83 -13.82
CA ASN A 437 17.49 10.94 -12.97
C ASN A 437 16.59 10.49 -11.82
N VAL A 438 16.33 9.19 -11.77
CA VAL A 438 15.58 8.55 -10.70
C VAL A 438 16.58 7.76 -9.87
N GLU A 439 16.79 8.23 -8.64
CA GLU A 439 17.64 7.56 -7.67
C GLU A 439 16.81 7.07 -6.51
N GLU A 440 16.99 5.79 -6.18
CA GLU A 440 16.22 5.16 -5.13
C GLU A 440 17.14 4.43 -4.15
N TYR A 441 17.20 4.97 -2.94
CA TYR A 441 18.06 4.54 -1.85
C TYR A 441 17.28 3.65 -0.87
N ARG A 442 17.94 2.59 -0.41
CA ARG A 442 17.43 1.74 0.68
C ARG A 442 18.43 1.79 1.82
N ASN A 443 17.99 2.24 3.00
CA ASN A 443 18.86 2.49 4.15
C ASN A 443 20.07 3.38 3.79
N GLY A 444 19.84 4.40 2.96
CA GLY A 444 20.88 5.33 2.51
C GLY A 444 21.86 4.79 1.46
N SER A 445 21.67 3.57 0.95
CA SER A 445 22.56 2.94 -0.03
C SER A 445 21.89 2.69 -1.38
N LEU A 446 22.68 2.82 -2.45
CA LEU A 446 22.35 2.37 -3.81
C LEU A 446 22.88 0.95 -4.09
N SER A 447 23.46 0.27 -3.10
CA SER A 447 23.93 -1.12 -3.24
C SER A 447 22.75 -2.09 -3.36
N SER A 448 22.97 -3.22 -4.03
CA SER A 448 22.02 -4.34 -4.04
C SER A 448 22.26 -5.34 -2.89
N GLU A 449 23.32 -5.16 -2.09
CA GLU A 449 23.70 -6.08 -1.01
C GLU A 449 22.59 -6.32 0.02
N GLY A 450 21.79 -5.29 0.32
CA GLY A 450 20.68 -5.38 1.26
C GLY A 450 19.49 -6.20 0.76
N PHE A 451 19.44 -6.51 -0.54
CA PHE A 451 18.36 -7.29 -1.14
C PHE A 451 18.70 -8.79 -1.14
N PRO A 452 17.69 -9.66 -0.92
CA PRO A 452 17.85 -11.09 -1.20
C PRO A 452 18.41 -11.29 -2.61
N ASN A 453 19.32 -12.25 -2.74
CA ASN A 453 19.98 -12.58 -4.01
C ASN A 453 20.83 -11.47 -4.62
N HIS A 454 21.07 -10.37 -3.90
CA HIS A 454 21.77 -9.18 -4.38
C HIS A 454 21.15 -8.57 -5.65
N ILE A 455 19.84 -8.72 -5.81
CA ILE A 455 19.04 -8.15 -6.91
C ILE A 455 18.20 -7.03 -6.32
N ALA A 456 18.50 -5.77 -6.64
CA ALA A 456 17.68 -4.63 -6.24
C ALA A 456 16.51 -4.45 -7.21
N THR A 457 15.28 -4.39 -6.68
CA THR A 457 14.07 -4.01 -7.43
C THR A 457 13.79 -2.53 -7.22
N ARG A 458 13.64 -1.77 -8.30
CA ARG A 458 13.52 -0.29 -8.31
C ARG A 458 12.58 0.14 -9.43
N GLY A 459 12.15 1.39 -9.39
CA GLY A 459 11.44 2.07 -10.48
C GLY A 459 9.94 2.17 -10.28
N PHE A 460 9.37 1.60 -9.22
CA PHE A 460 7.91 1.57 -9.01
C PHE A 460 7.26 2.96 -9.07
N PRO A 461 7.79 4.03 -8.44
CA PRO A 461 7.20 5.37 -8.55
C PRO A 461 7.33 5.94 -9.98
N SER A 462 8.39 5.59 -10.71
CA SER A 462 8.65 6.10 -12.05
C SER A 462 7.86 5.40 -13.15
N LEU A 463 7.34 4.18 -12.93
CA LEU A 463 6.57 3.46 -13.96
C LEU A 463 5.35 4.25 -14.43
N ALA A 464 4.70 4.99 -13.52
CA ALA A 464 3.58 5.88 -13.86
C ALA A 464 3.96 6.99 -14.86
N LEU A 465 5.24 7.35 -14.97
CA LEU A 465 5.74 8.35 -15.90
C LEU A 465 5.63 7.92 -17.37
N VAL A 466 5.23 6.68 -17.68
CA VAL A 466 4.78 6.28 -19.03
C VAL A 466 3.74 7.27 -19.57
N PHE A 467 2.87 7.81 -18.70
CA PHE A 467 1.85 8.79 -19.09
C PHE A 467 2.35 10.23 -19.11
N HIS A 468 3.56 10.52 -18.62
CA HIS A 468 4.13 11.86 -18.66
C HIS A 468 4.34 12.32 -20.11
N PRO A 469 4.10 13.60 -20.45
CA PRO A 469 4.31 14.13 -21.82
C PRO A 469 5.70 13.89 -22.42
N TYR A 470 6.73 13.69 -21.59
CA TYR A 470 8.08 13.34 -22.08
C TYR A 470 8.17 11.93 -22.65
N TYR A 471 7.41 10.98 -22.11
CA TYR A 471 7.58 9.55 -22.41
C TYR A 471 6.39 8.95 -23.14
N ARG A 472 5.18 9.51 -23.01
CA ARG A 472 3.96 8.93 -23.57
C ARG A 472 4.05 8.63 -25.07
N ASP A 473 4.74 9.48 -25.83
CA ASP A 473 4.85 9.36 -27.29
C ASP A 473 5.82 8.22 -27.71
N ASN A 474 6.53 7.62 -26.74
CA ASN A 474 7.33 6.41 -26.93
C ASN A 474 6.46 5.14 -26.93
N TYR A 475 5.17 5.26 -26.59
CA TYR A 475 4.24 4.14 -26.49
C TYR A 475 3.08 4.30 -27.48
N GLU A 476 2.61 3.18 -28.01
CA GLU A 476 1.27 3.07 -28.59
C GLU A 476 0.29 2.86 -27.45
N ILE A 477 -0.66 3.77 -27.28
CA ILE A 477 -1.62 3.73 -26.17
C ILE A 477 -3.04 3.65 -26.70
N THR A 478 -3.79 2.67 -26.22
CA THR A 478 -5.18 2.39 -26.61
C THR A 478 -6.06 2.29 -25.38
N CYS A 479 -7.29 2.80 -25.45
CA CYS A 479 -8.25 2.60 -24.37
C CYS A 479 -9.07 1.34 -24.61
N GLU A 480 -9.13 0.47 -23.61
CA GLU A 480 -9.88 -0.79 -23.65
C GLU A 480 -11.31 -0.64 -23.11
N GLY A 481 -11.59 0.43 -22.36
CA GLY A 481 -12.94 0.80 -21.93
C GLY A 481 -13.05 1.20 -20.47
N LEU A 482 -14.28 1.37 -20.01
CA LEU A 482 -14.57 1.68 -18.60
C LEU A 482 -14.54 0.39 -17.78
N SER A 483 -13.84 0.43 -16.64
CA SER A 483 -13.76 -0.69 -15.70
C SER A 483 -13.78 -0.16 -14.26
N THR A 484 -13.50 -1.06 -13.30
CA THR A 484 -13.41 -0.74 -11.89
C THR A 484 -12.11 -1.25 -11.28
N TRP A 485 -11.63 -0.56 -10.26
CA TRP A 485 -10.53 -1.00 -9.42
C TRP A 485 -10.86 -0.72 -7.96
N HIS A 486 -10.86 -1.75 -7.11
CA HIS A 486 -11.30 -1.67 -5.70
C HIS A 486 -12.61 -0.89 -5.47
N GLY A 487 -13.61 -1.10 -6.33
CA GLY A 487 -14.90 -0.39 -6.21
C GLY A 487 -14.83 1.09 -6.58
N ARG A 488 -13.90 1.49 -7.46
CA ARG A 488 -13.78 2.85 -7.99
C ARG A 488 -13.71 2.80 -9.50
N LEU A 489 -14.30 3.78 -10.17
CA LEU A 489 -14.30 3.83 -11.64
C LEU A 489 -12.94 4.20 -12.21
N ALA A 490 -12.52 3.47 -13.23
CA ALA A 490 -11.29 3.69 -13.94
C ALA A 490 -11.43 3.41 -15.44
N TRP A 491 -10.79 4.23 -16.26
CA TRP A 491 -10.49 3.92 -17.65
C TRP A 491 -9.34 2.93 -17.70
N GLN A 492 -9.59 1.79 -18.35
CA GLN A 492 -8.58 0.79 -18.60
C GLN A 492 -7.84 1.15 -19.89
N VAL A 493 -6.53 1.36 -19.78
CA VAL A 493 -5.68 1.84 -20.87
C VAL A 493 -4.51 0.88 -21.05
N HIS A 494 -4.39 0.31 -22.25
CA HIS A 494 -3.27 -0.53 -22.64
C HIS A 494 -2.20 0.31 -23.34
N PHE A 495 -0.92 0.04 -23.06
CA PHE A 495 0.21 0.71 -23.66
C PHE A 495 1.29 -0.30 -24.07
N ARG A 496 1.96 -0.02 -25.19
CA ARG A 496 3.02 -0.88 -25.74
C ARG A 496 4.18 -0.04 -26.26
N GLN A 497 5.41 -0.38 -25.88
CA GLN A 497 6.61 0.34 -26.32
C GLN A 497 6.71 0.29 -27.85
N ARG A 498 6.85 1.46 -28.48
CA ARG A 498 7.05 1.56 -29.91
C ARG A 498 8.45 1.11 -30.30
N PRO A 499 8.60 0.34 -31.39
CA PRO A 499 9.91 -0.14 -31.84
C PRO A 499 10.79 0.98 -32.42
N ASP A 500 10.20 2.08 -32.89
CA ASP A 500 10.91 3.25 -33.45
C ASP A 500 11.32 4.30 -32.39
N LYS A 501 11.04 4.04 -31.12
CA LYS A 501 11.24 4.98 -30.01
C LYS A 501 12.14 4.37 -28.94
N PRO A 502 12.86 5.20 -28.17
CA PRO A 502 13.77 4.69 -27.16
C PRO A 502 13.00 4.03 -25.99
N SER A 503 13.50 2.90 -25.50
CA SER A 503 13.04 2.30 -24.24
C SER A 503 13.91 2.81 -23.09
N GLN A 504 13.31 3.64 -22.23
CA GLN A 504 14.01 4.34 -21.14
C GLN A 504 13.35 4.14 -19.77
N MET A 505 12.16 3.55 -19.73
CA MET A 505 11.41 3.42 -18.48
C MET A 505 11.99 2.35 -17.56
N MET A 506 12.54 1.28 -18.13
CA MET A 506 13.15 0.19 -17.36
C MET A 506 14.52 -0.16 -17.90
N THR A 507 15.51 -0.14 -17.02
CA THR A 507 16.92 -0.38 -17.35
C THR A 507 17.59 -1.21 -16.26
N PHE A 508 18.17 -2.35 -16.64
CA PHE A 508 19.00 -3.16 -15.76
C PHE A 508 20.44 -2.68 -15.81
N ARG A 509 21.07 -2.49 -14.64
CA ARG A 509 22.49 -2.11 -14.54
C ARG A 509 23.31 -3.27 -13.99
N LEU A 510 24.26 -3.76 -14.80
CA LEU A 510 25.16 -4.86 -14.44
C LEU A 510 26.60 -4.52 -14.81
N ASN A 511 27.51 -4.56 -13.83
CA ASN A 511 28.94 -4.29 -14.01
C ASN A 511 29.21 -2.98 -14.78
N GLY A 512 28.45 -1.92 -14.48
CA GLY A 512 28.56 -0.62 -15.15
C GLY A 512 27.89 -0.52 -16.52
N SER A 513 27.39 -1.61 -17.09
CA SER A 513 26.62 -1.63 -18.34
C SER A 513 25.12 -1.50 -18.09
N ALA A 514 24.41 -0.79 -18.97
CA ALA A 514 22.97 -0.58 -18.91
C ALA A 514 22.25 -1.35 -20.02
N TYR A 515 21.18 -2.06 -19.67
CA TYR A 515 20.37 -2.87 -20.58
C TYR A 515 18.91 -2.40 -20.50
N SER A 516 18.45 -1.70 -21.53
CA SER A 516 17.06 -1.24 -21.62
C SER A 516 16.10 -2.39 -21.89
N VAL A 517 14.95 -2.37 -21.24
CA VAL A 517 13.90 -3.39 -21.42
C VAL A 517 12.66 -2.74 -22.01
N SER A 518 12.16 -3.27 -23.13
CA SER A 518 10.93 -2.76 -23.74
C SER A 518 9.71 -3.32 -23.01
N LEU A 519 8.75 -2.45 -22.71
CA LEU A 519 7.61 -2.77 -21.87
C LEU A 519 6.28 -2.69 -22.63
N LYS A 520 5.33 -3.51 -22.20
CA LYS A 520 3.91 -3.34 -22.44
C LYS A 520 3.16 -3.43 -21.11
N GLY A 521 1.93 -2.94 -21.08
CA GLY A 521 1.16 -2.99 -19.86
C GLY A 521 -0.23 -2.41 -19.98
N ARG A 522 -0.93 -2.43 -18.85
CA ARG A 522 -2.28 -1.93 -18.66
C ARG A 522 -2.34 -1.07 -17.42
N ALA A 523 -3.04 0.05 -17.49
CA ALA A 523 -3.24 0.97 -16.39
C ALA A 523 -4.72 1.22 -16.14
N TRP A 524 -5.09 1.39 -14.88
CA TRP A 524 -6.42 1.81 -14.45
C TRP A 524 -6.36 3.27 -14.03
N VAL A 525 -6.93 4.15 -14.84
CA VAL A 525 -6.87 5.61 -14.66
C VAL A 525 -8.21 6.15 -14.18
N SER A 526 -8.24 6.85 -13.04
CA SER A 526 -9.44 7.46 -12.46
C SER A 526 -10.28 8.22 -13.50
N THR A 527 -11.58 7.96 -13.55
CA THR A 527 -12.48 8.65 -14.48
C THR A 527 -12.70 10.13 -14.14
N THR A 528 -12.38 10.57 -12.93
CA THR A 528 -12.61 11.94 -12.46
C THR A 528 -11.34 12.72 -12.20
N SER A 529 -10.37 12.09 -11.54
CA SER A 529 -9.11 12.76 -11.16
C SER A 529 -7.99 12.54 -12.17
N TYR A 530 -8.13 11.57 -13.08
CA TYR A 530 -7.09 11.07 -13.98
C TYR A 530 -5.83 10.54 -13.29
N GLN A 531 -5.92 10.25 -11.99
CA GLN A 531 -4.85 9.60 -11.24
C GLN A 531 -4.77 8.12 -11.61
N ILE A 532 -3.56 7.59 -11.67
CA ILE A 532 -3.34 6.16 -11.95
C ILE A 532 -3.57 5.41 -10.65
N PHE A 533 -4.46 4.41 -10.66
CA PHE A 533 -4.78 3.57 -9.50
C PHE A 533 -3.92 2.31 -9.48
N ARG A 534 -3.65 1.74 -10.65
CA ARG A 534 -2.90 0.49 -10.82
C ARG A 534 -2.21 0.48 -12.16
N MET A 535 -1.07 -0.20 -12.21
CA MET A 535 -0.42 -0.64 -13.45
C MET A 535 -0.03 -2.11 -13.35
N GLU A 536 -0.18 -2.82 -14.46
CA GLU A 536 0.28 -4.19 -14.69
C GLU A 536 1.14 -4.19 -15.95
N LEU A 537 2.34 -4.74 -15.91
CA LEU A 537 3.33 -4.62 -16.96
C LEU A 537 4.09 -5.93 -17.19
N ASP A 538 4.45 -6.17 -18.44
CA ASP A 538 5.33 -7.25 -18.87
C ASP A 538 6.44 -6.74 -19.79
N MET A 539 7.55 -7.46 -19.80
CA MET A 539 8.54 -7.27 -20.86
C MET A 539 8.00 -7.74 -22.20
N MET A 540 8.30 -6.99 -23.25
CA MET A 540 7.96 -7.41 -24.62
C MET A 540 8.87 -8.52 -25.14
N LEU A 541 10.14 -8.49 -24.75
CA LEU A 541 11.19 -9.41 -25.22
C LEU A 541 12.12 -9.74 -24.07
N ALA A 542 12.60 -10.99 -24.05
CA ALA A 542 13.70 -11.40 -23.19
C ALA A 542 14.98 -10.62 -23.54
N VAL A 543 15.90 -10.52 -22.57
CA VAL A 543 17.23 -9.91 -22.74
C VAL A 543 18.29 -10.99 -22.50
N PRO A 544 18.69 -11.75 -23.55
CA PRO A 544 19.57 -12.91 -23.44
C PRO A 544 20.93 -12.58 -22.83
N GLU A 545 21.47 -11.39 -23.10
CA GLU A 545 22.78 -10.91 -22.66
C GLU A 545 22.94 -10.96 -21.14
N ILE A 546 21.85 -10.67 -20.41
CA ILE A 546 21.80 -10.70 -18.95
C ILE A 546 21.04 -11.92 -18.42
N ARG A 547 20.54 -12.78 -19.32
CA ARG A 547 19.68 -13.94 -19.03
C ARG A 547 18.40 -13.54 -18.28
N LEU A 548 17.79 -12.43 -18.66
CA LEU A 548 16.46 -12.01 -18.19
C LEU A 548 15.42 -12.59 -19.15
N ARG A 549 14.62 -13.55 -18.69
CA ARG A 549 13.69 -14.31 -19.52
C ARG A 549 12.24 -13.85 -19.39
N ALA A 550 11.84 -13.49 -18.18
CA ALA A 550 10.50 -13.01 -17.88
C ALA A 550 10.56 -12.02 -16.71
N GLU A 551 9.69 -11.01 -16.75
CA GLU A 551 9.43 -10.09 -15.66
C GLU A 551 8.00 -9.58 -15.81
N HIS A 552 7.21 -9.78 -14.76
CA HIS A 552 5.84 -9.32 -14.63
C HIS A 552 5.75 -8.44 -13.40
N ILE A 553 5.22 -7.22 -13.54
CA ILE A 553 5.18 -6.22 -12.49
C ILE A 553 3.75 -5.71 -12.32
N VAL A 554 3.30 -5.66 -11.08
CA VAL A 554 2.05 -5.03 -10.67
C VAL A 554 2.38 -3.93 -9.67
N VAL A 555 1.79 -2.75 -9.83
CA VAL A 555 1.92 -1.65 -8.87
C VAL A 555 0.55 -1.03 -8.63
N ASP A 556 0.15 -0.91 -7.37
CA ASP A 556 -1.02 -0.14 -6.96
C ASP A 556 -0.57 1.21 -6.39
N TYR A 557 -1.31 2.26 -6.71
CA TYR A 557 -1.03 3.63 -6.29
C TYR A 557 -2.21 4.18 -5.48
N GLY A 558 -1.89 4.96 -4.45
CA GLY A 558 -2.87 5.57 -3.57
C GLY A 558 -2.53 7.00 -3.20
N PRO A 559 -3.54 7.79 -2.77
CA PRO A 559 -3.34 9.17 -2.37
C PRO A 559 -2.55 9.23 -1.06
N VAL A 560 -1.50 10.04 -1.06
CA VAL A 560 -0.72 10.42 0.11
C VAL A 560 -0.85 11.93 0.29
N GLN A 561 -1.45 12.34 1.41
CA GLN A 561 -1.57 13.75 1.76
C GLN A 561 -0.35 14.19 2.56
N PHE A 562 0.39 15.15 2.03
CA PHE A 562 1.52 15.76 2.72
C PHE A 562 1.07 17.06 3.39
N LEU A 563 0.84 16.97 4.69
CA LEU A 563 0.30 18.06 5.50
C LEU A 563 1.18 19.33 5.50
N ASN A 564 2.49 19.19 5.29
CA ASN A 564 3.44 20.32 5.32
C ASN A 564 3.53 21.13 4.01
N HIS A 565 2.98 20.62 2.90
CA HIS A 565 3.11 21.27 1.59
C HIS A 565 1.76 21.56 0.94
N ASP A 566 0.64 21.18 1.58
CA ASP A 566 -0.71 21.16 0.98
C ASP A 566 -0.73 20.43 -0.38
N VAL A 567 0.14 19.42 -0.51
CA VAL A 567 0.28 18.62 -1.72
C VAL A 567 -0.29 17.23 -1.46
N ARG A 568 -1.12 16.74 -2.38
CA ARG A 568 -1.56 15.35 -2.43
C ARG A 568 -0.94 14.67 -3.63
N LEU A 569 -0.15 13.63 -3.39
CA LEU A 569 0.46 12.83 -4.47
C LEU A 569 -0.14 11.44 -4.51
N TRP A 570 -0.03 10.79 -5.67
CA TRP A 570 -0.36 9.39 -5.83
C TRP A 570 0.94 8.60 -5.92
N LEU A 571 1.19 7.80 -4.89
CA LEU A 571 2.44 7.06 -4.70
C LEU A 571 2.15 5.57 -4.58
N PRO A 572 3.13 4.69 -4.87
CA PRO A 572 2.93 3.25 -4.73
C PRO A 572 2.45 2.88 -3.32
N THR A 573 1.37 2.13 -3.19
CA THR A 573 0.96 1.54 -1.91
C THR A 573 1.48 0.12 -1.77
N SER A 574 1.57 -0.58 -2.91
CA SER A 574 2.09 -1.93 -3.04
C SER A 574 2.69 -2.14 -4.43
N ALA A 575 3.66 -3.03 -4.52
CA ALA A 575 4.12 -3.56 -5.79
C ALA A 575 4.39 -5.07 -5.67
N GLU A 576 4.16 -5.81 -6.74
CA GLU A 576 4.40 -7.24 -6.83
C GLU A 576 5.20 -7.51 -8.11
N ILE A 577 6.16 -8.42 -8.01
CA ILE A 577 7.06 -8.72 -9.12
C ILE A 577 7.38 -10.20 -9.18
N PHE A 578 7.27 -10.75 -10.38
CA PHE A 578 7.69 -12.10 -10.73
C PHE A 578 8.79 -11.97 -11.77
N MET A 579 9.89 -12.69 -11.60
CA MET A 579 11.05 -12.55 -12.50
C MET A 579 11.77 -13.88 -12.68
N ASP A 580 12.14 -14.20 -13.92
CA ASP A 580 13.12 -15.23 -14.26
C ASP A 580 14.40 -14.54 -14.73
N PHE A 581 15.39 -14.51 -13.84
CA PHE A 581 16.65 -13.85 -14.05
C PHE A 581 17.82 -14.75 -13.71
N ARG A 582 18.71 -14.97 -14.69
CA ARG A 582 19.91 -15.82 -14.59
C ARG A 582 19.61 -17.26 -14.16
N GLY A 583 18.43 -17.77 -14.53
CA GLY A 583 17.96 -19.11 -14.17
C GLY A 583 17.38 -19.22 -12.77
N ARG A 584 17.16 -18.08 -12.10
CA ARG A 584 16.48 -18.02 -10.80
C ARG A 584 15.10 -17.41 -11.01
N ARG A 585 14.08 -18.12 -10.54
CA ARG A 585 12.72 -17.62 -10.49
C ARG A 585 12.49 -16.99 -9.12
N LEU A 586 11.99 -15.78 -9.09
CA LEU A 586 11.69 -15.07 -7.87
C LEU A 586 10.31 -14.45 -7.93
N HIS A 587 9.71 -14.36 -6.75
CA HIS A 587 8.49 -13.61 -6.49
C HIS A 587 8.81 -12.61 -5.36
N ARG A 588 8.35 -11.37 -5.47
CA ARG A 588 8.47 -10.38 -4.40
C ARG A 588 7.22 -9.53 -4.29
N THR A 589 6.83 -9.25 -3.06
CA THR A 589 5.83 -8.24 -2.73
C THR A 589 6.47 -7.13 -1.92
N HIS A 590 6.10 -5.91 -2.28
CA HIS A 590 6.53 -4.66 -1.68
C HIS A 590 5.30 -3.95 -1.12
N SER A 591 5.39 -3.40 0.09
CA SER A 591 4.42 -2.45 0.61
C SER A 591 5.11 -1.20 1.11
N PHE A 592 4.44 -0.05 0.95
CA PHE A 592 5.00 1.25 1.27
C PHE A 592 4.09 2.00 2.24
N SER A 593 4.67 2.53 3.32
CA SER A 593 3.96 3.31 4.35
C SER A 593 4.77 4.51 4.82
N ASP A 594 4.20 5.34 5.69
CA ASP A 594 4.92 6.42 6.39
C ASP A 594 5.61 7.41 5.45
N TYR A 595 4.90 7.78 4.38
CA TYR A 595 5.42 8.68 3.37
C TYR A 595 5.71 10.09 3.91
N LEU A 596 6.84 10.66 3.52
CA LEU A 596 7.21 12.07 3.76
C LEU A 596 7.71 12.71 2.46
N LEU A 597 7.33 13.96 2.19
CA LEU A 597 7.74 14.72 1.02
C LEU A 597 8.77 15.76 1.42
N PHE A 598 9.82 15.91 0.61
CA PHE A 598 10.77 17.00 0.67
C PHE A 598 10.57 17.84 -0.59
N SER A 599 9.94 19.01 -0.44
CA SER A 599 9.97 20.03 -1.49
C SER A 599 11.01 21.09 -1.14
N VAL A 600 11.73 21.58 -2.15
CA VAL A 600 12.51 22.81 -2.04
C VAL A 600 11.56 23.97 -2.31
N ASP A 601 11.36 24.87 -1.36
CA ASP A 601 10.61 26.11 -1.61
C ASP A 601 11.47 27.05 -2.48
N ASP A 602 11.06 27.29 -3.72
CA ASP A 602 11.73 28.22 -4.66
C ASP A 602 11.53 29.71 -4.32
N ARG A 603 11.02 30.04 -3.13
CA ARG A 603 10.84 31.45 -2.71
C ARG A 603 12.15 32.07 -2.24
N HIS A 604 13.08 32.25 -3.17
CA HIS A 604 14.15 33.21 -3.01
C HIS A 604 13.55 34.63 -3.04
N ASN A 605 13.33 35.20 -1.86
CA ASN A 605 13.17 36.64 -1.72
C ASN A 605 14.54 37.27 -1.99
N VAL A 606 14.83 37.53 -3.27
CA VAL A 606 15.99 38.34 -3.67
C VAL A 606 15.71 39.75 -3.15
N THR A 607 16.25 40.06 -1.98
CA THR A 607 16.33 41.43 -1.49
C THR A 607 17.24 42.18 -2.46
N LYS A 608 16.71 43.26 -3.05
CA LYS A 608 17.53 44.14 -3.90
C LYS A 608 18.75 44.60 -3.10
N PRO A 609 19.94 44.71 -3.72
CA PRO A 609 21.13 45.22 -3.05
C PRO A 609 20.83 46.60 -2.46
N LYS A 610 21.31 46.84 -1.25
CA LYS A 610 21.25 48.15 -0.61
C LYS A 610 22.05 49.12 -1.49
N GLU A 611 21.37 50.12 -2.07
CA GLU A 611 22.05 51.19 -2.81
C GLU A 611 23.06 51.88 -1.87
N GLU A 612 24.32 51.93 -2.30
CA GLU A 612 25.35 52.70 -1.61
C GLU A 612 24.97 54.18 -1.61
N PRO A 613 25.13 54.90 -0.48
CA PRO A 613 24.90 56.33 -0.47
C PRO A 613 25.91 57.01 -1.42
N ALA A 614 25.38 57.80 -2.34
CA ALA A 614 26.16 58.62 -3.25
C ALA A 614 27.17 59.47 -2.46
N ALA A 615 28.43 59.40 -2.86
CA ALA A 615 29.47 60.29 -2.37
C ALA A 615 29.12 61.73 -2.81
N GLU A 616 28.60 62.54 -1.89
CA GLU A 616 28.58 63.99 -2.05
C GLU A 616 30.02 64.51 -1.94
N GLY A 617 30.56 64.86 -3.10
CA GLY A 617 31.82 65.59 -3.19
C GLY A 617 31.66 66.97 -2.55
N SER A 618 32.49 67.24 -1.54
CA SER A 618 32.76 68.58 -1.04
C SER A 618 33.99 69.12 -1.78
N LEU A 619 33.74 69.91 -2.82
CA LEU A 619 34.64 70.95 -3.31
C LEU A 619 34.12 72.27 -2.73
N GLN A 620 34.73 72.73 -1.63
CA GLN A 620 35.19 74.11 -1.39
C GLN A 620 35.76 74.23 0.03
#